data_AF-A0A4S0IKE7-F1
#
_entry.id   AF-A0A4S0IKE7-F1
#
_cell.length_a   1.000
_cell.length_b   1.000
_cell.length_c   1.000
_cell.angle_alpha   90.00
_cell.angle_beta   90.00
_cell.angle_gamma   90.00
#
_symmetry.space_group_name_H-M   'P 1'
#
loop_
_entity.id
_entity.type
_entity.pdbx_description
1 polymer ?
#
loop_
_entity_poly.entity_id
_entity_poly.type
_entity_poly.pdbx_seq_one_letter_code
_entity_poly.pdbx_strand_id
1 'polypeptide(L)'
;HHFPSVAHLHEALVDRLIGALEIPDASLPWRQRMRIAIEDFRRIGRDHPAYSSFIVTYRMNSPTCLAWLNGIIGLFKDGGFDTELSARLFRTVGYYLMGAVLDENAGYSRGPSA
;
A
#
# COMPACT_ATOMS: atom_id res chain seq x y z
N HIS A 1 19.75 21.84 -6.24
CA HIS A 1 18.76 21.07 -7.02
C HIS A 1 18.84 19.61 -6.56
N HIS A 2 17.90 19.15 -5.70
CA HIS A 2 17.96 17.82 -5.08
C HIS A 2 17.26 16.72 -5.88
N PHE A 3 16.34 17.08 -6.79
CA PHE A 3 15.63 16.15 -7.66
C PHE A 3 15.73 16.59 -9.14
N PRO A 4 15.95 15.66 -10.09
CA PRO A 4 16.08 16.00 -11.52
C PRO A 4 14.78 16.47 -12.18
N SER A 5 13.62 16.05 -11.66
CA SER A 5 12.30 16.47 -12.18
C SER A 5 11.20 16.26 -11.13
N VAL A 6 9.99 16.75 -11.43
CA VAL A 6 8.79 16.50 -10.61
C VAL A 6 8.50 15.00 -10.50
N ALA A 7 8.70 14.22 -11.56
CA ALA A 7 8.51 12.76 -11.50
C ALA A 7 9.41 12.11 -10.43
N HIS A 8 10.69 12.50 -10.38
CA HIS A 8 11.62 12.00 -9.35
C HIS A 8 11.25 12.47 -7.94
N LEU A 9 10.67 13.67 -7.81
CA LEU A 9 10.13 14.14 -6.53
C LEU A 9 8.96 13.26 -6.09
N HIS A 10 8.04 12.90 -6.99
CA HIS A 10 6.94 12.00 -6.69
C HIS A 10 7.43 10.60 -6.30
N GLU A 11 8.40 10.03 -7.01
CA GLU A 11 9.01 8.75 -6.62
C GLU A 11 9.60 8.81 -5.22
N ALA A 12 10.32 9.88 -4.88
CA ALA A 12 10.88 10.07 -3.55
C ALA A 12 9.81 10.25 -2.46
N LEU A 13 8.69 10.89 -2.78
CA LEU A 13 7.55 11.00 -1.87
C LEU A 13 6.90 9.64 -1.61
N VAL A 14 6.71 8.81 -2.66
CA VAL A 14 6.23 7.44 -2.48
C VAL A 14 7.20 6.63 -1.62
N ASP A 15 8.49 6.66 -1.93
CA ASP A 15 9.50 5.95 -1.16
C ASP A 15 9.53 6.38 0.30
N ARG A 16 9.34 7.67 0.58
CA ARG A 16 9.23 8.18 1.94
C ARG A 16 8.01 7.60 2.67
N LEU A 17 6.86 7.54 2.02
CA LEU A 17 5.61 7.08 2.64
C LEU A 17 5.60 5.56 2.81
N ILE A 18 6.02 4.81 1.81
CA ILE A 18 6.08 3.35 1.85
C ILE A 18 7.24 2.86 2.71
N GLY A 19 8.38 3.54 2.70
CA GLY A 19 9.53 3.20 3.53
C GLY A 19 9.32 3.43 5.03
N ALA A 20 8.27 4.16 5.42
CA ALA A 20 7.84 4.29 6.81
C ALA A 20 6.94 3.12 7.26
N LEU A 21 6.47 2.28 6.34
CA LEU A 21 5.67 1.10 6.67
C LEU A 21 6.58 -0.06 7.07
N GLU A 22 6.23 -0.70 8.18
CA GLU A 22 6.95 -1.88 8.67
C GLU A 22 6.12 -3.15 8.44
N ILE A 23 6.82 -4.27 8.24
CA ILE A 23 6.17 -5.58 8.28
C ILE A 23 5.97 -5.95 9.75
N PRO A 24 4.74 -6.24 10.20
CA PRO A 24 4.47 -6.50 11.62
C PRO A 24 5.22 -7.72 12.16
N ASP A 25 5.45 -7.71 13.48
CA ASP A 25 6.17 -8.74 14.24
C ASP A 25 5.75 -10.17 13.85
N ALA A 26 6.74 -11.03 13.59
CA ALA A 26 6.54 -12.43 13.19
C ALA A 26 5.95 -13.32 14.29
N SER A 27 5.94 -12.87 15.55
CA SER A 27 5.30 -13.56 16.67
C SER A 27 3.78 -13.54 16.60
N LEU A 28 3.19 -12.62 15.82
CA LEU A 28 1.75 -12.49 15.65
C LEU A 28 1.21 -13.48 14.59
N PRO A 29 -0.06 -13.94 14.71
CA PRO A 29 -0.71 -14.71 13.66
C PRO A 29 -0.71 -13.97 12.31
N TRP A 30 -0.44 -14.68 11.21
CA TRP A 30 -0.29 -14.08 9.88
C TRP A 30 -1.46 -13.18 9.46
N ARG A 31 -2.70 -13.56 9.81
CA ARG A 31 -3.90 -12.77 9.50
C ARG A 31 -3.93 -11.43 10.22
N GLN A 32 -3.42 -11.40 11.46
CA GLN A 32 -3.32 -10.17 12.24
C GLN A 32 -2.24 -9.25 11.64
N ARG A 33 -1.08 -9.81 11.28
CA ARG A 33 0.00 -9.07 10.59
C ARG A 33 -0.49 -8.48 9.26
N MET A 34 -1.20 -9.27 8.46
CA MET A 34 -1.79 -8.81 7.19
C MET A 34 -2.76 -7.64 7.41
N ARG A 35 -3.63 -7.72 8.43
CA ARG A 35 -4.56 -6.64 8.76
C ARG A 35 -3.84 -5.35 9.11
N ILE A 36 -2.85 -5.43 10.01
CA ILE A 36 -2.06 -4.26 10.42
C ILE A 36 -1.38 -3.63 9.20
N ALA A 37 -0.71 -4.43 8.37
CA ALA A 37 -0.02 -3.92 7.18
C ALA A 37 -0.96 -3.23 6.17
N ILE A 38 -2.17 -3.79 5.97
CA ILE A 38 -3.21 -3.19 5.11
C ILE A 38 -3.73 -1.89 5.73
N GLU A 39 -3.97 -1.86 7.04
CA GLU A 39 -4.47 -0.68 7.76
C GLU A 39 -3.45 0.46 7.76
N ASP A 40 -2.16 0.14 7.89
CA ASP A 40 -1.06 1.10 7.81
C ASP A 40 -0.93 1.71 6.42
N PHE A 41 -1.03 0.90 5.36
CA PHE A 41 -1.09 1.44 4.01
C PHE A 41 -2.33 2.32 3.80
N ARG A 42 -3.51 1.87 4.24
CA ARG A 42 -4.76 2.64 4.11
C ARG A 42 -4.67 3.98 4.86
N ARG A 43 -3.93 4.03 5.97
CA ARG A 43 -3.67 5.25 6.74
C ARG A 43 -2.93 6.30 5.91
N ILE A 44 -1.95 5.92 5.08
CA ILE A 44 -1.31 6.85 4.14
C ILE A 44 -2.35 7.54 3.26
N GLY A 45 -3.30 6.78 2.71
CA GLY A 45 -4.38 7.32 1.88
C GLY A 45 -5.30 8.30 2.60
N ARG A 46 -5.49 8.13 3.92
CA ARG A 46 -6.29 9.04 4.77
C ARG A 46 -5.52 10.28 5.21
N ASP A 47 -4.25 10.11 5.58
CA ASP A 47 -3.39 11.19 6.08
C ASP A 47 -2.92 12.10 4.93
N HIS A 48 -2.88 11.57 3.70
CA HIS A 48 -2.46 12.29 2.49
C HIS A 48 -3.52 12.22 1.37
N PRO A 49 -4.74 12.75 1.60
CA PRO A 49 -5.87 12.57 0.70
C PRO A 49 -5.62 13.16 -0.71
N ALA A 50 -4.93 14.30 -0.80
CA ALA A 50 -4.57 14.92 -2.08
C ALA A 50 -3.56 14.10 -2.91
N TYR A 51 -2.86 13.15 -2.28
CA TYR A 51 -1.86 12.31 -2.90
C TYR A 51 -2.34 10.87 -3.17
N SER A 52 -3.50 10.51 -2.62
CA SER A 52 -4.08 9.17 -2.71
C SER A 52 -4.25 8.69 -4.16
N SER A 53 -4.83 9.50 -5.04
CA SER A 53 -5.00 9.19 -6.48
C SER A 53 -3.69 8.91 -7.20
N PHE A 54 -2.59 9.56 -6.79
CA PHE A 54 -1.27 9.29 -7.35
C PHE A 54 -0.73 7.95 -6.83
N ILE A 55 -0.76 7.71 -5.52
CA ILE A 55 -0.26 6.47 -4.90
C ILE A 55 -0.91 5.22 -5.50
N VAL A 56 -2.24 5.23 -5.68
CA VAL A 56 -2.98 4.06 -6.17
C VAL A 56 -2.74 3.74 -7.64
N THR A 57 -2.26 4.71 -8.42
CA THR A 57 -1.89 4.54 -9.83
C THR A 57 -0.39 4.37 -10.04
N TYR A 58 0.42 4.67 -9.01
CA TYR A 58 1.87 4.57 -9.07
C TYR A 58 2.32 3.12 -9.22
N ARG A 59 3.26 2.91 -10.15
CA ARG A 59 3.90 1.62 -10.33
C ARG A 59 4.96 1.44 -9.25
N MET A 60 4.63 0.68 -8.21
CA MET A 60 5.47 0.36 -7.04
C MET A 60 6.72 -0.46 -7.38
N ASN A 61 7.64 0.09 -8.18
CA ASN A 61 8.81 -0.59 -8.72
C ASN A 61 10.16 -0.08 -8.16
N SER A 62 10.14 0.87 -7.22
CA SER A 62 11.35 1.27 -6.50
C SER A 62 11.83 0.14 -5.56
N PRO A 63 13.14 0.11 -5.19
CA PRO A 63 13.65 -0.87 -4.23
C PRO A 63 12.89 -0.88 -2.89
N THR A 64 12.55 0.30 -2.37
CA THR A 64 11.79 0.48 -1.13
C THR A 64 10.40 -0.15 -1.24
N CYS A 65 9.68 0.15 -2.33
CA CYS A 65 8.37 -0.43 -2.58
C CYS A 65 8.45 -1.95 -2.74
N LEU A 66 9.40 -2.45 -3.53
CA LEU A 66 9.56 -3.89 -3.77
C LEU A 66 9.89 -4.65 -2.48
N ALA A 67 10.68 -4.08 -1.57
CA ALA A 67 10.97 -4.68 -0.28
C ALA A 67 9.69 -4.83 0.57
N TRP A 68 8.87 -3.78 0.63
CA TRP A 68 7.59 -3.82 1.34
C TRP A 68 6.62 -4.83 0.70
N LEU A 69 6.47 -4.82 -0.63
CA LEU A 69 5.65 -5.77 -1.37
C LEU A 69 6.08 -7.22 -1.16
N ASN A 70 7.40 -7.48 -1.15
CA ASN A 70 7.94 -8.80 -0.84
C ASN A 70 7.56 -9.24 0.58
N GLY A 71 7.56 -8.32 1.54
CA GLY A 71 7.06 -8.56 2.90
C GLY A 71 5.58 -8.96 2.91
N ILE A 72 4.71 -8.23 2.21
CA ILE A 72 3.28 -8.57 2.08
C ILE A 72 3.07 -9.95 1.46
N ILE A 73 3.81 -10.29 0.40
CA ILE A 73 3.76 -11.63 -0.20
C ILE A 73 4.24 -12.69 0.79
N GLY A 74 5.26 -12.39 1.59
CA GLY A 74 5.75 -13.25 2.68
C GLY A 74 4.65 -13.59 3.69
N LEU A 75 3.80 -12.63 4.04
CA LEU A 75 2.68 -12.88 4.97
C LEU A 75 1.66 -13.91 4.44
N PHE A 76 1.45 -14.00 3.12
CA PHE A 76 0.61 -15.06 2.54
C PHE A 76 1.30 -16.42 2.63
N LYS A 77 2.61 -16.48 2.41
CA LYS A 77 3.39 -17.71 2.57
C LYS A 77 3.39 -18.21 4.02
N ASP A 78 3.50 -17.30 4.99
CA ASP A 78 3.37 -17.61 6.42
C ASP A 78 1.97 -18.17 6.76
N GLY A 79 0.96 -17.86 5.95
CA GLY A 79 -0.37 -18.45 6.02
C GLY A 79 -0.49 -19.86 5.42
N GLY A 80 0.59 -20.41 4.86
CA GLY A 80 0.65 -21.74 4.25
C GLY A 80 0.20 -21.78 2.78
N PHE A 81 0.06 -20.63 2.12
CA PHE A 81 -0.31 -20.58 0.71
C PHE A 81 0.90 -20.80 -0.20
N ASP A 82 0.68 -21.51 -1.32
CA ASP A 82 1.69 -21.65 -2.35
C ASP A 82 1.95 -20.33 -3.10
N THR A 83 2.92 -20.33 -4.00
CA THR A 83 3.32 -19.16 -4.78
C THR A 83 2.19 -18.61 -5.65
N GLU A 84 1.43 -19.50 -6.30
CA GLU A 84 0.38 -19.10 -7.24
C GLU A 84 -0.79 -18.45 -6.50
N LEU A 85 -1.25 -19.07 -5.41
CA LEU A 85 -2.31 -18.56 -4.58
C LEU A 85 -1.87 -17.28 -3.86
N SER A 86 -0.64 -17.19 -3.38
CA SER A 86 -0.09 -15.96 -2.78
C SER A 86 -0.12 -14.79 -3.77
N ALA A 87 0.26 -15.02 -5.04
CA ALA A 87 0.21 -14.00 -6.09
C ALA A 87 -1.23 -13.56 -6.41
N ARG A 88 -2.17 -14.52 -6.47
CA ARG A 88 -3.60 -14.23 -6.68
C ARG A 88 -4.18 -13.42 -5.52
N LEU A 89 -3.93 -13.83 -4.27
CA LEU A 89 -4.39 -13.14 -3.07
C LEU A 89 -3.77 -11.75 -2.94
N PHE A 90 -2.49 -11.59 -3.25
CA PHE A 90 -1.83 -10.30 -3.31
C PHE A 90 -2.54 -9.34 -4.27
N ARG A 91 -2.91 -9.82 -5.48
CA ARG A 91 -3.68 -9.02 -6.43
C ARG A 91 -5.08 -8.70 -5.91
N THR A 92 -5.80 -9.67 -5.36
CA THR A 92 -7.15 -9.47 -4.82
C THR A 92 -7.17 -8.44 -3.69
N VAL A 93 -6.27 -8.59 -2.71
CA VAL A 93 -6.14 -7.65 -1.58
C VAL A 93 -5.71 -6.28 -2.06
N GLY A 94 -4.73 -6.22 -2.99
CA GLY A 94 -4.27 -4.97 -3.58
C GLY A 94 -5.40 -4.20 -4.26
N TYR A 95 -6.18 -4.85 -5.13
CA TYR A 95 -7.31 -4.18 -5.80
C TYR A 95 -8.38 -3.72 -4.82
N TYR A 96 -8.71 -4.54 -3.81
CA TYR A 96 -9.65 -4.15 -2.77
C TYR A 96 -9.16 -2.92 -2.00
N LEU A 97 -7.90 -2.92 -1.56
CA LEU A 97 -7.32 -1.84 -0.77
C LEU A 97 -7.22 -0.53 -1.57
N MET A 98 -6.71 -0.58 -2.80
CA MET A 98 -6.61 0.61 -3.65
C MET A 98 -7.99 1.17 -3.98
N GLY A 99 -8.97 0.30 -4.22
CA GLY A 99 -10.38 0.70 -4.43
C GLY A 99 -10.97 1.39 -3.20
N ALA A 100 -10.75 0.85 -2.00
CA ALA A 100 -11.21 1.46 -0.75
C ALA A 100 -10.55 2.83 -0.50
N VAL A 101 -9.24 2.96 -0.74
CA VAL A 101 -8.52 4.23 -0.62
C VAL A 101 -9.08 5.28 -1.59
N LEU A 102 -9.38 4.89 -2.83
CA LEU A 102 -10.02 5.81 -3.79
C LEU A 102 -11.42 6.21 -3.36
N ASP A 103 -12.26 5.26 -2.96
CA ASP A 103 -13.64 5.51 -2.54
C ASP A 103 -13.72 6.46 -1.33
N GLU A 104 -12.88 6.23 -0.32
CA GLU A 104 -12.77 7.10 0.87
C GLU A 104 -12.41 8.55 0.51
N ASN A 105 -11.59 8.73 -0.52
CA ASN A 105 -11.05 10.02 -0.94
C ASN A 105 -11.83 10.71 -2.06
N ALA A 106 -12.66 9.97 -2.80
CA ALA A 106 -13.46 10.47 -3.94
C ALA A 106 -14.58 11.44 -3.53
N GLY A 107 -14.73 11.77 -2.25
CA GLY A 107 -15.68 12.77 -1.77
C GLY A 107 -17.10 12.25 -1.52
N TYR A 108 -17.44 11.01 -1.91
CA TYR A 108 -18.71 10.38 -1.51
C TYR A 108 -18.85 10.25 0.02
N SER A 109 -17.72 10.13 0.73
CA SER A 109 -17.62 10.19 2.19
C SER A 109 -17.97 11.58 2.78
N ARG A 110 -18.03 12.64 1.96
CA ARG A 110 -18.39 14.02 2.36
C ARG A 110 -19.82 14.44 1.98
N GLY A 111 -20.60 13.56 1.34
CA GLY A 111 -22.01 13.79 0.96
C GLY A 111 -22.21 14.34 -0.45
N PRO A 112 -23.44 14.33 -1.02
CA PRO A 112 -23.70 14.53 -2.46
C PRO A 112 -23.46 15.96 -3.00
N SER A 113 -22.77 16.84 -2.28
CA SER A 113 -22.60 18.25 -2.69
C SER A 113 -21.32 18.91 -2.15
N ALA A 114 -20.25 18.13 -1.95
CA ALA A 114 -18.93 18.66 -1.61
C ALA A 114 -18.07 18.90 -2.86
#